data_AF-A0A2N8U1I8-F1
#
_entry.id   AF-A0A2N8U1I8-F1
#
_cell.length_a   1.000
_cell.length_b   1.000
_cell.length_c   1.000
_cell.angle_alpha   90.00
_cell.angle_beta   90.00
_cell.angle_gamma   90.00
#
_symmetry.space_group_name_H-M   'P 1'
#
loop_
_entity.id
_entity.type
_entity.pdbx_description
1 polymer ?
#
loop_
_entity_poly.entity_id
_entity_poly.type
_entity_poly.pdbx_seq_one_letter_code
_entity_poly.pdbx_strand_id
1 'polypeptide(L)'
;MKLKLNAEYFRKSFSWKKCMHFVVVSLIILVLSLSLYFAKWKKEPEIYTSKRIAQDWTFIIGITLLAYSGLIFIFSTGFLFRAFRKNKNQKSNELAYKIEEEKKKPASRERELKLKVLREDLELEQQKMNESTNAKGYNFVLIVVFMFSIIFLITAWILKGIA
;
A
#
# COMPACT_ATOMS: atom_id res chain seq x y z
N MET A 1 3.25 -14.26 15.49
CA MET A 1 4.29 -13.30 15.03
C MET A 1 4.42 -12.20 16.08
N LYS A 2 5.46 -12.23 16.95
CA LYS A 2 5.66 -11.20 17.97
C LYS A 2 6.27 -9.95 17.30
N LEU A 3 5.47 -8.91 17.11
CA LEU A 3 5.94 -7.59 16.70
C LEU A 3 6.83 -7.04 17.82
N LYS A 4 8.15 -7.20 17.70
CA LYS A 4 9.10 -6.41 18.49
C LYS A 4 9.03 -4.97 17.97
N LEU A 5 8.16 -4.16 18.58
CA LEU A 5 8.06 -2.71 18.39
C LEU A 5 9.32 -2.05 18.95
N ASN A 6 10.42 -2.15 18.21
CA ASN A 6 11.68 -1.49 18.57
C ASN A 6 11.69 -0.05 18.04
N ALA A 7 12.43 0.85 18.69
CA ALA A 7 12.57 2.25 18.24
C ALA A 7 13.02 2.38 16.77
N GLU A 8 13.80 1.42 16.29
CA GLU A 8 14.22 1.33 14.89
C GLU A 8 13.05 1.09 13.91
N TYR A 9 12.02 0.34 14.33
CA TYR A 9 10.80 0.11 13.54
C TYR A 9 10.01 1.41 13.36
N PHE A 10 9.87 2.20 14.42
CA PHE A 10 9.24 3.51 14.35
C PHE A 10 10.01 4.45 13.42
N ARG A 11 11.34 4.54 13.58
CA ARG A 11 12.18 5.40 12.73
C ARG A 11 12.10 5.03 11.24
N LYS A 12 12.07 3.73 10.90
CA LYS A 12 11.89 3.25 9.51
C LYS A 12 10.45 3.45 8.99
N SER A 13 9.49 3.65 9.87
CA SER A 13 8.09 3.87 9.51
C SER A 13 7.78 5.33 9.14
N PHE A 14 8.52 6.29 9.68
CA PHE A 14 8.40 7.72 9.39
C PHE A 14 9.45 8.23 8.39
N SER A 15 9.70 7.47 7.32
CA SER A 15 10.54 8.00 6.23
C SER A 15 9.80 9.09 5.46
N TRP A 16 10.53 10.06 4.91
CA TRP A 16 9.95 11.17 4.12
C TRP A 16 8.95 10.69 3.07
N LYS A 17 9.30 9.61 2.35
CA LYS A 17 8.44 8.99 1.33
C LYS A 17 7.10 8.47 1.90
N LYS A 18 7.08 7.97 3.14
CA LYS A 18 5.86 7.50 3.82
C LYS A 18 5.07 8.68 4.38
N CYS A 19 5.74 9.70 4.91
CA CYS A 19 5.08 10.91 5.42
C CYS A 19 4.43 11.76 4.31
N MET A 20 4.90 11.67 3.06
CA MET A 20 4.26 12.31 1.90
C MET A 20 2.78 11.93 1.76
N HIS A 21 2.37 10.75 2.24
CA HIS A 21 0.96 10.37 2.22
C HIS A 21 0.08 11.32 3.05
N PHE A 22 0.58 11.86 4.16
CA PHE A 22 -0.14 12.88 4.95
C PHE A 22 -0.30 14.18 4.17
N VAL A 23 0.76 14.64 3.50
CA VAL A 23 0.71 15.87 2.70
C VAL A 23 -0.31 15.74 1.56
N VAL A 24 -0.24 14.63 0.82
CA VAL A 24 -1.17 14.38 -0.30
C VAL A 24 -2.61 14.32 0.18
N VAL A 25 -2.90 13.59 1.26
CA VAL A 25 -4.29 13.49 1.74
C VAL A 25 -4.80 14.81 2.34
N SER A 26 -3.94 15.58 3.01
CA SER A 26 -4.28 16.93 3.47
C SER A 26 -4.61 17.88 2.32
N LEU A 27 -3.88 17.81 1.21
CA LEU A 27 -4.19 18.61 0.02
C LEU A 27 -5.54 18.22 -0.60
N ILE A 28 -5.85 16.93 -0.69
CA ILE A 28 -7.15 16.47 -1.21
C ILE A 28 -8.29 16.96 -0.32
N ILE A 29 -8.14 16.84 1.01
CA ILE A 29 -9.13 17.34 1.98
C ILE A 29 -9.33 18.85 1.80
N LEU A 30 -8.24 19.62 1.70
CA LEU A 30 -8.31 21.07 1.50
C LEU A 30 -9.11 21.44 0.24
N VAL A 31 -8.84 20.77 -0.88
CA VAL A 31 -9.54 21.00 -2.16
C VAL A 31 -11.04 20.68 -2.03
N LEU A 32 -11.39 19.55 -1.43
CA LEU A 32 -12.79 19.16 -1.23
C LEU A 32 -13.52 20.13 -0.30
N SER A 33 -12.87 20.54 0.79
CA SER A 33 -13.39 21.51 1.76
C SER A 33 -13.66 22.87 1.12
N LEU A 34 -12.71 23.41 0.34
CA LEU A 34 -12.88 24.67 -0.39
C LEU A 34 -13.99 24.57 -1.44
N SER A 35 -14.06 23.44 -2.15
CA SER A 35 -15.09 23.22 -3.17
C SER A 35 -16.50 23.30 -2.56
N LEU A 36 -16.71 22.69 -1.38
CA LEU A 36 -17.99 22.75 -0.69
C LEU A 36 -18.30 24.11 -0.08
N TYR A 37 -17.29 24.78 0.47
CA TYR A 37 -17.43 26.14 0.98
C TYR A 37 -17.99 27.08 -0.11
N PHE A 38 -17.38 27.08 -1.31
CA PHE A 38 -17.82 27.94 -2.40
C PHE A 38 -19.09 27.45 -3.11
N ALA A 39 -19.29 26.13 -3.23
CA ALA A 39 -20.43 25.59 -3.95
C ALA A 39 -21.74 25.62 -3.16
N LYS A 40 -21.69 25.43 -1.83
CA LYS A 40 -22.88 25.29 -0.99
C LYS A 40 -22.94 26.32 0.12
N TRP A 41 -21.94 26.36 0.99
CA TRP A 41 -22.03 27.11 2.26
C TRP A 41 -22.15 28.63 2.05
N LYS A 42 -21.43 29.17 1.06
CA LYS A 42 -21.53 30.58 0.70
C LYS A 42 -22.90 30.93 0.09
N LYS A 43 -23.56 29.98 -0.58
CA LYS A 43 -24.81 30.21 -1.32
C LYS A 43 -26.06 30.03 -0.46
N GLU A 44 -26.01 29.14 0.52
CA GLU A 44 -27.16 28.75 1.35
C GLU A 44 -26.81 28.83 2.85
N PRO A 45 -26.52 30.03 3.38
CA PRO A 45 -26.08 30.18 4.78
C PRO A 45 -27.16 29.79 5.79
N GLU A 46 -28.45 29.86 5.42
CA GLU A 46 -29.58 29.51 6.31
C GLU A 46 -29.70 27.99 6.52
N ILE A 47 -29.29 27.19 5.53
CA ILE A 47 -29.36 25.72 5.57
C ILE A 47 -28.11 25.15 6.25
N TYR A 48 -26.97 25.84 6.10
CA TYR A 48 -25.67 25.41 6.60
C TYR A 48 -25.31 26.05 7.94
N THR A 49 -25.95 25.55 8.99
CA THR A 49 -25.60 25.88 10.38
C THR A 49 -24.23 25.30 10.77
N SER A 50 -23.64 25.82 11.85
CA SER A 50 -22.35 25.34 12.39
C SER A 50 -22.32 23.82 12.64
N LYS A 51 -23.44 23.24 13.08
CA LYS A 51 -23.59 21.79 13.28
C LYS A 51 -23.50 21.01 11.96
N ARG A 52 -24.21 21.48 10.93
CA ARG A 52 -24.23 20.81 9.62
C ARG A 52 -22.89 20.93 8.89
N ILE A 53 -22.23 22.08 9.04
CA ILE A 53 -20.85 22.30 8.59
C ILE A 53 -19.90 21.28 9.24
N ALA A 54 -19.96 21.13 10.57
CA ALA A 54 -19.13 20.19 11.31
C ALA A 54 -19.39 18.73 10.88
N GLN A 55 -20.66 18.33 10.74
CA GLN A 55 -21.03 17.00 10.28
C GLN A 55 -20.49 16.70 8.88
N ASP A 56 -20.75 17.57 7.91
CA ASP A 56 -20.33 17.35 6.51
C ASP A 56 -18.79 17.30 6.43
N TRP A 57 -18.07 18.20 7.08
CA TRP A 57 -16.59 18.18 7.08
C TRP A 57 -16.02 16.91 7.70
N THR A 58 -16.52 16.52 8.85
CA THR A 58 -16.08 15.32 9.55
C THR A 58 -16.30 14.09 8.65
N PHE A 59 -17.45 14.02 7.96
CA PHE A 59 -17.75 12.98 7.00
C PHE A 59 -16.79 12.97 5.80
N ILE A 60 -16.54 14.14 5.20
CA ILE A 60 -15.65 14.28 4.04
C ILE A 60 -14.22 13.88 4.37
N ILE A 61 -13.71 14.33 5.52
CA ILE A 61 -12.39 13.95 6.00
C ILE A 61 -12.33 12.42 6.18
N GLY A 62 -13.32 11.85 6.86
CA GLY A 62 -13.41 10.41 7.09
C GLY A 62 -13.42 9.60 5.78
N ILE A 63 -14.32 9.92 4.85
CA ILE A 63 -14.45 9.16 3.59
C ILE A 63 -13.23 9.35 2.70
N THR A 64 -12.60 10.53 2.71
CA THR A 64 -11.38 10.81 1.94
C THR A 64 -10.21 9.99 2.45
N LEU A 65 -10.01 9.93 3.78
CA LEU A 65 -8.96 9.11 4.39
C LEU A 65 -9.21 7.61 4.13
N LEU A 66 -10.47 7.17 4.16
CA LEU A 66 -10.84 5.78 3.89
C LEU A 66 -10.57 5.42 2.42
N ALA A 67 -11.04 6.24 1.49
CA ALA A 67 -10.83 6.03 0.06
C ALA A 67 -9.35 6.05 -0.29
N TYR A 68 -8.58 7.00 0.26
CA TYR A 68 -7.16 7.10 0.02
C TYR A 68 -6.38 5.89 0.56
N SER A 69 -6.63 5.48 1.81
CA SER A 69 -5.99 4.29 2.39
C SER A 69 -6.36 3.01 1.63
N GLY A 70 -7.63 2.86 1.22
CA GLY A 70 -8.11 1.77 0.38
C GLY A 70 -7.41 1.72 -0.99
N LEU A 71 -7.29 2.85 -1.69
CA LEU A 71 -6.58 2.93 -2.97
C LEU A 71 -5.12 2.53 -2.84
N ILE A 72 -4.40 3.07 -1.85
CA ILE A 72 -2.99 2.71 -1.64
C ILE A 72 -2.86 1.23 -1.28
N PHE A 73 -3.78 0.66 -0.50
CA PHE A 73 -3.81 -0.77 -0.23
C PHE A 73 -4.00 -1.60 -1.51
N ILE A 74 -4.93 -1.23 -2.37
CA ILE A 74 -5.18 -1.91 -3.67
C ILE A 74 -3.93 -1.83 -4.57
N PHE A 75 -3.29 -0.66 -4.66
CA PHE A 75 -2.07 -0.48 -5.45
C PHE A 75 -0.89 -1.27 -4.87
N SER A 76 -0.68 -1.25 -3.56
CA SER A 76 0.43 -1.94 -2.90
C SER A 76 0.32 -3.47 -2.96
N THR A 77 -0.91 -4.00 -2.93
CA THR A 77 -1.18 -5.44 -3.12
C THR A 77 -1.05 -5.87 -4.59
N GLY A 78 -0.94 -4.89 -5.51
CA GLY A 78 -0.88 -5.10 -6.95
C GLY A 78 -2.14 -5.76 -7.50
N PHE A 79 -3.29 -5.60 -6.81
CA PHE A 79 -4.54 -6.28 -7.14
C PHE A 79 -4.95 -6.02 -8.58
N LEU A 80 -4.92 -4.75 -9.02
CA LEU A 80 -5.23 -4.34 -10.40
C LEU A 80 -4.26 -4.89 -11.44
N PHE A 81 -3.00 -5.14 -11.06
CA PHE A 81 -1.96 -5.60 -11.97
C PHE A 81 -1.74 -7.11 -11.93
N ARG A 82 -2.43 -7.87 -11.05
CA ARG A 82 -2.27 -9.34 -10.97
C ARG A 82 -2.64 -10.03 -12.28
N ALA A 83 -3.67 -9.54 -12.98
CA ALA A 83 -4.09 -10.10 -14.27
C ALA A 83 -3.04 -9.91 -15.39
N PHE A 84 -2.23 -8.84 -15.31
CA PHE A 84 -1.20 -8.52 -16.30
C PHE A 84 0.22 -8.85 -15.84
N ARG A 85 0.38 -9.39 -14.63
CA ARG A 85 1.70 -9.67 -14.07
C ARG A 85 2.23 -10.96 -14.68
N LYS A 86 3.27 -10.83 -15.49
CA LYS A 86 4.11 -11.96 -15.94
C LYS A 86 4.47 -12.83 -14.73
N ASN A 87 4.31 -14.14 -14.84
CA ASN A 87 4.44 -15.07 -13.72
C ASN A 87 5.76 -14.79 -12.98
N LYS A 88 5.67 -14.38 -11.70
CA LYS A 88 6.83 -13.96 -10.89
C LYS A 88 7.91 -15.05 -10.84
N ASN A 89 7.49 -16.31 -10.99
CA ASN A 89 8.35 -17.47 -10.94
C ASN A 89 8.81 -17.94 -12.33
N GLN A 90 8.46 -17.26 -13.43
CA GLN A 90 8.78 -17.73 -14.79
C GLN A 90 10.27 -17.97 -14.99
N LYS A 91 11.11 -17.02 -14.57
CA LYS A 91 12.57 -17.13 -14.69
C LYS A 91 13.14 -18.23 -13.78
N SER A 92 12.61 -18.37 -12.57
CA SER A 92 12.99 -19.46 -11.66
C SER A 92 12.59 -20.83 -12.20
N ASN A 93 11.41 -20.93 -12.83
CA ASN A 93 10.90 -22.15 -13.44
C ASN A 93 11.71 -22.51 -14.70
N GLU A 94 12.10 -21.52 -15.49
CA GLU A 94 12.96 -21.71 -16.66
C GLU A 94 14.36 -22.20 -16.26
N LEU A 95 14.96 -21.62 -15.22
CA LEU A 95 16.24 -22.08 -14.66
C LEU A 95 16.13 -23.51 -14.11
N ALA A 96 15.05 -23.83 -13.39
CA ALA A 96 14.80 -25.17 -12.88
C ALA A 96 14.67 -26.19 -14.02
N TYR A 97 13.95 -25.84 -15.09
CA TYR A 97 13.80 -26.67 -16.28
C TYR A 97 15.14 -26.91 -16.99
N LYS A 98 15.95 -25.86 -17.19
CA LYS A 98 17.30 -25.99 -17.79
C LYS A 98 18.23 -26.88 -16.97
N ILE A 99 18.16 -26.82 -15.63
CA ILE A 99 18.90 -27.73 -14.75
C ILE A 99 18.46 -29.18 -14.97
N GLU A 100 17.15 -29.41 -15.13
CA GLU A 100 16.61 -30.75 -15.35
C GLU A 100 16.98 -31.32 -16.74
N GLU A 101 16.97 -30.49 -17.78
CA GLU A 101 17.47 -30.87 -19.11
C GLU A 101 18.97 -31.18 -19.09
N GLU A 102 19.78 -30.33 -18.44
CA GLU A 102 21.22 -30.53 -18.35
C GLU A 102 21.56 -31.77 -17.49
N LYS A 103 20.65 -32.19 -16.59
CA LYS A 103 20.78 -33.46 -15.85
C LYS A 103 20.56 -34.70 -16.70
N LYS A 104 19.81 -34.60 -17.81
CA LYS A 104 19.52 -35.73 -18.72
C LYS A 104 20.65 -36.01 -19.71
N LYS A 105 21.58 -35.06 -19.89
CA LYS A 105 22.75 -35.20 -20.77
C LYS A 105 23.82 -36.12 -20.17
N PRO A 106 24.66 -36.78 -20.98
CA PRO A 106 25.75 -37.63 -20.47
C PRO A 106 26.70 -36.86 -19.55
N ALA A 107 27.28 -37.54 -18.57
CA ALA A 107 28.17 -36.92 -17.60
C ALA A 107 29.45 -36.41 -18.28
N SER A 108 29.72 -35.11 -18.15
CA SER A 108 30.94 -34.47 -18.64
C SER A 108 31.36 -33.34 -17.70
N ARG A 109 32.65 -32.98 -17.72
CA ARG A 109 33.20 -31.89 -16.92
C ARG A 109 32.57 -30.53 -17.28
N GLU A 110 32.19 -30.36 -18.55
CA GLU A 110 31.48 -29.17 -19.04
C GLU A 110 30.04 -29.13 -18.52
N ARG A 111 29.36 -30.28 -18.45
CA ARG A 111 28.02 -30.41 -17.86
C ARG A 111 28.02 -30.03 -16.38
N GLU A 112 29.02 -30.50 -15.62
CA GLU A 112 29.15 -30.15 -14.19
C GLU A 112 29.34 -28.66 -13.98
N LEU A 113 30.17 -28.01 -14.80
CA LEU A 113 30.36 -26.55 -14.78
C LEU A 113 29.06 -25.82 -15.12
N LYS A 114 28.33 -26.22 -16.17
CA LYS A 114 27.04 -25.63 -16.54
C LYS A 114 25.99 -25.80 -15.44
N LEU A 115 25.92 -26.98 -14.82
CA LEU A 115 25.01 -27.23 -13.70
C LEU A 115 25.35 -26.38 -12.48
N LYS A 116 26.63 -26.13 -12.22
CA LYS A 116 27.06 -25.25 -11.12
C LYS A 116 26.59 -23.81 -11.35
N VAL A 117 26.83 -23.26 -12.54
CA VAL A 117 26.41 -21.89 -12.91
C VAL A 117 24.89 -21.75 -12.84
N LEU A 118 24.13 -22.69 -13.39
CA LEU A 118 22.67 -22.64 -13.38
C LEU A 118 22.07 -22.70 -11.95
N ARG A 119 22.72 -23.43 -11.03
CA ARG A 119 22.32 -23.48 -9.62
C ARG A 119 22.61 -22.16 -8.91
N GLU A 120 23.79 -21.59 -9.13
CA GLU A 120 24.15 -20.27 -8.58
C GLU A 120 23.17 -19.19 -9.06
N ASP A 121 22.81 -19.19 -10.35
CA ASP A 121 21.82 -18.25 -10.91
C ASP A 121 20.42 -18.43 -10.30
N LEU A 122 20.01 -19.67 -10.05
CA LEU A 122 18.73 -19.97 -9.41
C LEU A 122 18.70 -19.52 -7.95
N GLU A 123 19.78 -19.73 -7.20
CA GLU A 123 19.92 -19.25 -5.82
C GLU A 123 19.90 -17.71 -5.75
N LEU A 124 20.60 -17.03 -6.65
CA LEU A 124 20.59 -15.58 -6.76
C LEU A 124 19.19 -15.03 -7.07
N GLU A 125 18.45 -15.68 -7.99
CA GLU A 125 17.09 -15.27 -8.31
C GLU A 125 16.13 -15.50 -7.13
N GLN A 126 16.28 -16.60 -6.40
CA GLN A 126 15.51 -16.87 -5.18
C GLN A 126 15.83 -15.87 -4.07
N GLN A 127 17.09 -15.51 -3.87
CA GLN A 127 17.50 -14.48 -2.92
C GLN A 127 16.88 -13.13 -3.27
N LYS A 128 16.94 -12.70 -4.54
CA LYS A 128 16.27 -11.47 -5.01
C LYS A 128 14.75 -11.51 -4.77
N MET A 129 14.12 -12.65 -5.01
CA MET A 129 12.70 -12.82 -4.74
C MET A 129 12.38 -12.73 -3.24
N ASN A 130 13.20 -13.32 -2.38
CA ASN A 130 13.04 -13.30 -0.93
C ASN A 130 13.26 -11.89 -0.37
N GLU A 131 14.31 -11.20 -0.81
CA GLU A 131 14.58 -9.80 -0.45
C GLU A 131 13.45 -8.87 -0.89
N SER A 132 12.96 -9.00 -2.12
CA SER A 132 11.83 -8.20 -2.62
C SER A 132 10.53 -8.46 -1.85
N THR A 133 10.37 -9.65 -1.28
CA THR A 133 9.19 -10.03 -0.50
C THR A 133 9.32 -9.52 0.94
N ASN A 134 10.51 -9.61 1.54
CA ASN A 134 10.83 -9.08 2.87
C ASN A 134 10.85 -7.54 2.90
N ALA A 135 11.17 -6.88 1.79
CA ALA A 135 11.16 -5.42 1.64
C ALA A 135 9.75 -4.82 1.61
N LYS A 136 8.68 -5.63 1.48
CA LYS A 136 7.29 -5.18 1.63
C LYS A 136 6.96 -4.97 3.11
N GLY A 137 7.68 -4.05 3.74
CA GLY A 137 7.45 -3.63 5.11
C GLY A 137 6.06 -3.03 5.25
N TYR A 138 5.34 -3.47 6.29
CA TYR A 138 4.06 -2.94 6.70
C TYR A 138 4.13 -1.40 6.86
N ASN A 139 3.24 -0.67 6.18
CA ASN A 139 3.29 0.79 6.17
C ASN A 139 2.46 1.36 7.34
N PHE A 140 3.09 1.49 8.51
CA PHE A 140 2.44 1.96 9.73
C PHE A 140 1.66 3.27 9.57
N VAL A 141 2.18 4.20 8.77
CA VAL A 141 1.52 5.47 8.44
C VAL A 141 0.13 5.27 7.84
N LEU A 142 -0.04 4.29 6.94
CA LEU A 142 -1.34 4.03 6.31
C LEU A 142 -2.36 3.44 7.30
N ILE A 143 -1.91 2.68 8.29
CA ILE A 143 -2.78 2.15 9.34
C ILE A 143 -3.30 3.30 10.20
N VAL A 144 -2.42 4.24 10.54
CA VAL A 144 -2.81 5.44 11.30
C VAL A 144 -3.83 6.25 10.51
N VAL A 145 -3.61 6.46 9.20
CA VAL A 145 -4.58 7.12 8.31
C VAL A 145 -5.92 6.36 8.29
N PHE A 146 -5.89 5.02 8.20
CA PHE A 146 -7.08 4.18 8.21
C PHE A 146 -7.84 4.25 9.54
N MET A 147 -7.13 4.20 10.68
CA MET A 147 -7.71 4.36 12.01
C MET A 147 -8.40 5.72 12.15
N PHE A 148 -7.75 6.80 11.72
CA PHE A 148 -8.38 8.11 11.70
C PHE A 148 -9.63 8.14 10.83
N SER A 149 -9.62 7.48 9.68
CA SER A 149 -10.81 7.43 8.82
C SER A 149 -12.03 6.85 9.53
N ILE A 150 -11.85 5.77 10.29
CA ILE A 150 -12.92 5.13 11.07
C ILE A 150 -13.40 6.08 12.16
N ILE A 151 -12.48 6.70 12.91
CA ILE A 151 -12.82 7.65 13.98
C ILE A 151 -13.66 8.81 13.43
N PHE A 152 -13.24 9.42 12.32
CA PHE A 152 -13.97 10.52 11.69
C PHE A 152 -15.35 10.09 11.15
N LEU A 153 -15.46 8.89 10.58
CA LEU A 153 -16.76 8.40 10.10
C LEU A 153 -17.73 8.11 11.26
N ILE A 154 -17.25 7.56 12.37
CA ILE A 154 -18.05 7.34 13.57
C ILE A 154 -18.51 8.68 14.17
N THR A 155 -17.60 9.65 14.30
CA THR A 155 -17.97 10.97 14.84
C THR A 155 -18.95 11.70 13.91
N ALA A 156 -18.79 11.60 12.59
CA ALA A 156 -19.76 12.14 11.64
C ALA A 156 -21.15 11.49 11.78
N TRP A 157 -21.19 10.17 12.00
CA TRP A 157 -22.43 9.44 12.23
C TRP A 157 -23.11 9.85 13.55
N ILE A 158 -22.33 10.03 14.63
CA ILE A 158 -22.83 10.54 15.91
C ILE A 158 -23.39 11.97 15.73
N LEU A 159 -22.66 12.85 15.05
CA LEU A 159 -23.11 14.21 14.78
C LEU A 159 -24.42 14.25 13.98
N LYS A 160 -24.60 13.31 13.04
CA LYS A 160 -25.86 13.16 12.31
C LYS A 160 -27.04 12.78 13.21
N GLY A 161 -26.83 11.99 14.25
CA GLY A 161 -27.90 11.61 15.20
C GLY A 161 -28.27 12.70 16.21
N ILE A 162 -27.43 13.73 16.35
CA ILE A 162 -27.62 14.86 17.27
C ILE A 162 -28.18 16.10 16.53
N ALA A 163 -28.11 16.11 15.19
CA ALA A 163 -28.60 17.17 14.30
C ALA A 163 -30.05 16.94 13.87
#